data_AF-A0A8J7FNB9-F1
#
_entry.id   AF-A0A8J7FNB9-F1
#
_cell.length_a   1.000
_cell.length_b   1.000
_cell.length_c   1.000
_cell.angle_alpha   90.00
_cell.angle_beta   90.00
_cell.angle_gamma   90.00
#
_symmetry.space_group_name_H-M   'P 1'
#
loop_
_entity.id
_entity.type
_entity.pdbx_description
1 polymer ?
#
loop_
_entity_poly.entity_id
_entity_poly.type
_entity_poly.pdbx_seq_one_letter_code
_entity_poly.pdbx_strand_id
1 'polypeptide(L)'
;MTYNGRNWEANWWTTDTPSNVQYGPWKDLGSCTGSGATPTPTATPTPTATPTPTATPTPTATPTPTATPTPTATPTPTATPTPTATPTPTGTVAAYKPQVTYIAAPSGYPTDAQFTAAESALASQAGTDTQAIARIRAALRVLPDAQVEAVTVGGASNPDNVKRVERVLGQAKFEALFPVRHINYTYLNFLKGVAKFPAYCDNYTDGRDADAICRKLLATSFAHFTQETGANWPALTPATARTYPEHNNAVLATMDQNTAIPSYKQALWYLRENGYNEGSAVGSYQDCFRGAGSSIFSIFYPCAQNASGQTIDYFGRGSKQLSWNYNFGAFSKSMYGDVNVLLDNPGRVADTWLNFASAIWFAVYPQSPKPPMTWVVDGTWKPNAVDVANNMSPGFGATVHIINGGIECGGGGAEKPQVQNRIAAYKEFARELNVPVPADEALGCAAMKGFQPGSAAATKAYLDKNWGYNGNNPGGVSWACQLVDYQMPFSLANPGDYKQCVDYMFRGQVKYNGQVVIDNTK
;
A
#
# COMPACT_ATOMS: atom_id res chain seq x y z
N MET A 1 -9.12 -36.74 13.14
CA MET A 1 -9.76 -37.18 11.87
C MET A 1 -10.13 -38.64 11.96
N THR A 2 -11.11 -39.11 11.17
CA THR A 2 -11.49 -40.53 11.11
C THR A 2 -10.93 -41.15 9.83
N TYR A 3 -10.21 -42.27 9.95
CA TYR A 3 -9.57 -42.96 8.81
C TYR A 3 -9.50 -44.46 9.11
N ASN A 4 -9.94 -45.29 8.16
CA ASN A 4 -10.03 -46.75 8.27
C ASN A 4 -10.74 -47.25 9.55
N GLY A 5 -11.87 -46.62 9.91
CA GLY A 5 -12.70 -47.05 11.05
C GLY A 5 -12.11 -46.76 12.43
N ARG A 6 -11.09 -45.89 12.51
CA ARG A 6 -10.42 -45.46 13.73
C ARG A 6 -10.34 -43.94 13.80
N ASN A 7 -10.30 -43.42 15.02
CA ASN A 7 -10.09 -42.00 15.26
C ASN A 7 -8.60 -41.70 15.47
N TRP A 8 -8.12 -40.63 14.87
CA TRP A 8 -6.72 -40.22 14.87
C TRP A 8 -6.54 -38.77 15.29
N GLU A 9 -5.53 -38.50 16.10
CA GLU A 9 -5.08 -37.18 16.53
C GLU A 9 -3.69 -36.90 15.94
N ALA A 10 -3.49 -35.70 15.40
CA ALA A 10 -2.19 -35.27 14.91
C ALA A 10 -1.38 -34.68 16.07
N ASN A 11 -0.17 -35.18 16.30
CA ASN A 11 0.73 -34.68 17.35
C ASN A 11 1.34 -33.31 16.97
N TRP A 12 1.44 -33.02 15.67
CA TRP A 12 1.86 -31.74 15.07
C TRP A 12 1.34 -31.68 13.62
N TRP A 13 1.46 -30.53 12.97
CA TRP A 13 0.96 -30.35 11.60
C TRP A 13 1.65 -31.31 10.61
N THR A 14 0.86 -32.05 9.83
CA THR A 14 1.32 -33.03 8.83
C THR A 14 0.33 -33.10 7.66
N THR A 15 0.81 -33.53 6.49
CA THR A 15 0.00 -33.87 5.30
C THR A 15 -0.09 -35.38 5.06
N ASP A 16 0.53 -36.21 5.90
CA ASP A 16 0.61 -37.66 5.71
C ASP A 16 -0.70 -38.36 6.08
N THR A 17 -1.00 -39.51 5.49
CA THR A 17 -2.16 -40.33 5.88
C THR A 17 -1.96 -40.97 7.26
N PRO A 18 -3.00 -41.08 8.11
CA PRO A 18 -2.87 -41.70 9.42
C PRO A 18 -2.30 -43.14 9.40
N SER A 19 -1.24 -43.36 10.18
CA SER A 19 -0.54 -44.64 10.28
C SER A 19 -0.01 -44.89 11.70
N ASN A 20 -0.04 -46.13 12.16
CA ASN A 20 0.45 -46.50 13.50
C ASN A 20 1.97 -46.70 13.49
N VAL A 21 2.72 -45.60 13.63
CA VAL A 21 4.19 -45.61 13.79
C VAL A 21 4.51 -45.06 15.17
N GLN A 22 5.34 -45.78 15.94
CA GLN A 22 5.63 -45.50 17.35
C GLN A 22 6.14 -44.06 17.63
N TYR A 23 6.70 -43.39 16.62
CA TYR A 23 7.17 -41.99 16.68
C TYR A 23 6.67 -41.15 15.48
N GLY A 24 5.48 -41.47 14.97
CA GLY A 24 4.87 -40.80 13.83
C GLY A 24 4.03 -39.56 14.21
N PRO A 25 3.61 -38.78 13.20
CA PRO A 25 2.79 -37.59 13.42
C PRO A 25 1.36 -37.90 13.87
N TRP A 26 0.96 -39.19 13.87
CA TRP A 26 -0.39 -39.65 14.17
C TRP A 26 -0.44 -40.49 15.43
N LYS A 27 -1.37 -40.16 16.31
CA LYS A 27 -1.73 -40.91 17.52
C LYS A 27 -3.09 -41.58 17.29
N ASP A 28 -3.13 -42.91 17.42
CA ASP A 28 -4.34 -43.71 17.31
C ASP A 28 -5.18 -43.59 18.59
N LEU A 29 -6.41 -43.12 18.45
CA LEU A 29 -7.37 -42.94 19.55
C LEU A 29 -8.33 -44.13 19.70
N GLY A 30 -8.17 -45.18 18.90
CA GLY A 30 -8.97 -46.40 18.96
C GLY A 30 -10.04 -46.50 17.88
N SER A 31 -10.74 -47.64 17.86
CA SER A 31 -11.84 -47.90 16.94
C SER A 31 -13.00 -46.94 17.17
N CYS A 32 -13.70 -46.59 16.08
CA CYS A 32 -14.97 -45.89 16.15
C CYS A 32 -16.05 -46.81 16.75
N THR A 33 -16.05 -47.02 18.06
CA THR A 33 -17.10 -47.78 18.77
C THR A 33 -17.87 -46.83 19.65
N GLY A 34 -19.08 -46.51 19.22
CA GLY A 34 -19.97 -45.63 19.95
C GLY A 34 -21.35 -45.59 19.30
N SER A 35 -22.17 -46.60 19.64
CA SER A 35 -23.63 -46.49 19.66
C SER A 35 -24.05 -45.12 20.16
N GLY A 36 -24.69 -44.34 19.30
CA GLY A 36 -25.31 -43.07 19.60
C GLY A 36 -26.57 -42.96 18.75
N ALA A 37 -27.71 -42.85 19.43
CA ALA A 37 -29.05 -43.02 18.89
C ALA A 37 -29.32 -42.29 17.57
N THR A 38 -29.99 -43.00 16.65
CA THR A 38 -30.65 -42.47 15.46
C THR A 38 -31.57 -41.30 15.85
N PRO A 39 -31.42 -40.09 15.27
CA PRO A 39 -32.43 -39.05 15.44
C PRO A 39 -33.70 -39.46 14.69
N THR A 40 -34.79 -39.61 15.42
CA THR A 40 -36.15 -39.80 14.90
C THR A 40 -36.52 -38.59 14.02
N PRO A 41 -37.12 -38.78 12.82
CA PRO A 41 -37.52 -37.68 11.97
C PRO A 41 -38.56 -36.80 12.68
N THR A 42 -38.25 -35.50 12.79
CA THR A 42 -39.17 -34.48 13.29
C THR A 42 -40.33 -34.32 12.30
N ALA A 43 -41.56 -34.33 12.81
CA ALA A 43 -42.77 -34.15 12.02
C ALA A 43 -42.76 -32.80 11.28
N THR A 44 -43.12 -32.85 10.00
CA THR A 44 -43.37 -31.70 9.13
C THR A 44 -44.47 -30.81 9.73
N PRO A 45 -44.25 -29.50 9.91
CA PRO A 45 -45.32 -28.61 10.35
C PRO A 45 -46.38 -28.46 9.26
N THR A 46 -47.64 -28.58 9.67
CA THR A 46 -48.85 -28.33 8.88
C THR A 46 -48.85 -26.90 8.32
N PRO A 47 -49.24 -26.69 7.04
CA PRO A 47 -49.28 -25.35 6.45
C PRO A 47 -50.23 -24.43 7.23
N THR A 48 -49.71 -23.28 7.65
CA THR A 48 -50.49 -22.19 8.24
C THR A 48 -51.32 -21.52 7.14
N ALA A 49 -52.58 -21.23 7.43
CA ALA A 49 -53.50 -20.59 6.50
C ALA A 49 -52.94 -19.25 5.96
N THR A 50 -53.01 -19.09 4.65
CA THR A 50 -52.67 -17.87 3.91
C THR A 50 -53.54 -16.70 4.40
N PRO A 51 -52.97 -15.57 4.84
CA PRO A 51 -53.78 -14.39 5.16
C PRO A 51 -54.42 -13.81 3.89
N THR A 52 -55.70 -13.49 4.00
CA THR A 52 -56.51 -12.79 3.01
C THR A 52 -55.84 -11.47 2.58
N PRO A 53 -55.80 -11.13 1.27
CA PRO A 53 -55.15 -9.91 0.81
C PRO A 53 -55.83 -8.65 1.39
N THR A 54 -55.02 -7.81 2.02
CA THR A 54 -55.40 -6.46 2.46
C THR A 54 -55.61 -5.58 1.23
N ALA A 55 -56.70 -4.79 1.24
CA ALA A 55 -57.06 -3.88 0.15
C ALA A 55 -55.90 -2.95 -0.23
N THR A 56 -55.62 -2.88 -1.54
CA THR A 56 -54.64 -1.98 -2.15
C THR A 56 -55.02 -0.52 -1.88
N PRO A 57 -54.15 0.31 -1.30
CA PRO A 57 -54.42 1.73 -1.17
C PRO A 57 -54.48 2.41 -2.55
N THR A 58 -55.49 3.27 -2.71
CA THR A 58 -55.70 4.14 -3.88
C THR A 58 -54.46 5.00 -4.14
N PRO A 59 -54.03 5.16 -5.41
CA PRO A 59 -52.84 5.95 -5.73
C PRO A 59 -53.02 7.42 -5.33
N THR A 60 -52.09 7.93 -4.51
CA THR A 60 -51.94 9.35 -4.20
C THR A 60 -51.49 10.10 -5.46
N ALA A 61 -52.09 11.25 -5.72
CA ALA A 61 -51.79 12.10 -6.88
C ALA A 61 -50.29 12.38 -7.01
N THR A 62 -49.77 12.14 -8.21
CA THR A 62 -48.39 12.43 -8.61
C THR A 62 -48.14 13.94 -8.52
N PRO A 63 -47.11 14.41 -7.78
CA PRO A 63 -46.77 15.83 -7.77
C PRO A 63 -46.30 16.28 -9.16
N THR A 64 -46.80 17.44 -9.58
CA THR A 64 -46.41 18.13 -10.81
C THR A 64 -44.90 18.33 -10.88
N PRO A 65 -44.24 18.06 -12.03
CA PRO A 65 -42.79 18.20 -12.15
C PRO A 65 -42.35 19.65 -11.89
N THR A 66 -41.47 19.84 -10.93
CA THR A 66 -40.75 21.09 -10.69
C THR A 66 -39.83 21.36 -11.88
N ALA A 67 -39.82 22.61 -12.36
CA ALA A 67 -39.01 23.05 -13.49
C ALA A 67 -37.54 22.64 -13.34
N THR A 68 -37.01 22.01 -14.39
CA THR A 68 -35.60 21.64 -14.52
C THR A 68 -34.73 22.89 -14.40
N PRO A 69 -33.75 22.95 -13.47
CA PRO A 69 -32.83 24.08 -13.41
C PRO A 69 -32.01 24.13 -14.70
N THR A 70 -31.92 25.32 -15.28
CA THR A 70 -31.07 25.64 -16.42
C THR A 70 -29.63 25.20 -16.15
N PRO A 71 -28.93 24.54 -17.09
CA PRO A 71 -27.55 24.09 -16.87
C PRO A 71 -26.65 25.28 -16.56
N THR A 72 -26.09 25.29 -15.36
CA THR A 72 -25.02 26.22 -14.97
C THR A 72 -23.80 25.94 -15.84
N ALA A 73 -23.20 27.00 -16.39
CA ALA A 73 -22.00 26.91 -17.22
C ALA A 73 -20.94 26.03 -16.56
N THR A 74 -20.44 25.05 -17.30
CA THR A 74 -19.33 24.19 -16.91
C THR A 74 -18.14 25.07 -16.51
N PRO A 75 -17.61 24.95 -15.28
CA PRO A 75 -16.43 25.72 -14.90
C PRO A 75 -15.27 25.34 -15.82
N THR A 76 -14.65 26.36 -16.43
CA THR A 76 -13.39 26.24 -17.15
C THR A 76 -12.38 25.48 -16.28
N PRO A 77 -11.63 24.49 -16.81
CA PRO A 77 -10.65 23.75 -16.03
C PRO A 77 -9.68 24.73 -15.36
N THR A 78 -9.68 24.73 -14.02
CA THR A 78 -8.72 25.45 -13.21
C THR A 78 -7.32 25.01 -13.61
N ALA A 79 -6.43 25.97 -13.89
CA ALA A 79 -5.04 25.69 -14.20
C ALA A 79 -4.44 24.72 -13.17
N THR A 80 -3.78 23.67 -13.67
CA THR A 80 -2.99 22.73 -12.85
C THR A 80 -2.14 23.53 -11.87
N PRO A 81 -2.24 23.29 -10.55
CA PRO A 81 -1.49 24.08 -9.59
C PRO A 81 0.00 23.99 -9.90
N THR A 82 0.64 25.15 -10.01
CA THR A 82 2.10 25.28 -9.96
C THR A 82 2.58 24.56 -8.71
N PRO A 83 3.60 23.67 -8.77
CA PRO A 83 4.07 22.94 -7.61
C PRO A 83 4.37 23.90 -6.46
N THR A 84 3.68 23.71 -5.34
CA THR A 84 3.94 24.41 -4.09
C THR A 84 5.41 24.24 -3.73
N ALA A 85 6.08 25.32 -3.34
CA ALA A 85 7.46 25.28 -2.89
C ALA A 85 7.64 24.16 -1.86
N THR A 86 8.58 23.26 -2.15
CA THR A 86 9.03 22.22 -1.24
C THR A 86 9.34 22.86 0.12
N PRO A 87 8.82 22.34 1.25
CA PRO A 87 9.14 22.92 2.55
C PRO A 87 10.67 22.91 2.72
N THR A 88 11.20 24.02 3.22
CA THR A 88 12.63 24.17 3.50
C THR A 88 13.07 23.09 4.49
N PRO A 89 14.15 22.32 4.21
CA PRO A 89 14.67 21.30 5.11
C PRO A 89 14.86 21.89 6.50
N THR A 90 14.21 21.31 7.50
CA THR A 90 14.13 21.90 8.86
C THR A 90 15.35 21.57 9.73
N GLY A 91 16.40 20.97 9.16
CA GLY A 91 17.63 20.67 9.88
C GLY A 91 18.86 20.59 8.97
N THR A 92 20.01 20.97 9.50
CA THR A 92 21.31 20.70 8.87
C THR A 92 21.49 19.19 8.77
N VAL A 93 21.69 18.66 7.55
CA VAL A 93 21.99 17.23 7.36
C VAL A 93 23.18 16.86 8.22
N ALA A 94 23.03 15.81 9.04
CA ALA A 94 24.07 15.41 9.97
C ALA A 94 25.38 15.09 9.23
N ALA A 95 26.51 15.57 9.77
CA ALA A 95 27.82 15.49 9.10
C ALA A 95 28.31 14.05 8.84
N TYR A 96 27.81 13.07 9.61
CA TYR A 96 28.11 11.66 9.41
C TYR A 96 27.38 11.06 8.19
N LYS A 97 26.37 11.72 7.63
CA LYS A 97 25.66 11.23 6.43
C LYS A 97 26.46 11.56 5.17
N PRO A 98 26.40 10.73 4.12
CA PRO A 98 26.98 11.06 2.83
C PRO A 98 26.40 12.37 2.29
N GLN A 99 27.27 13.24 1.78
CA GLN A 99 26.90 14.52 1.17
C GLN A 99 27.16 14.44 -0.33
N VAL A 100 26.09 14.55 -1.13
CA VAL A 100 26.22 14.66 -2.58
C VAL A 100 26.53 16.11 -2.93
N THR A 101 27.66 16.33 -3.58
CA THR A 101 28.09 17.63 -4.09
C THR A 101 28.33 17.53 -5.58
N TYR A 102 28.22 18.65 -6.30
CA TYR A 102 28.43 18.67 -7.74
C TYR A 102 29.56 19.63 -8.09
N ILE A 103 30.51 19.19 -8.90
CA ILE A 103 31.53 20.09 -9.45
C ILE A 103 30.92 21.04 -10.49
N ALA A 104 31.66 22.08 -10.86
CA ALA A 104 31.23 23.00 -11.91
C ALA A 104 30.91 22.25 -13.20
N ALA A 105 29.81 22.63 -13.86
CA ALA A 105 29.43 22.05 -15.13
C ALA A 105 30.54 22.31 -16.16
N PRO A 106 31.01 21.29 -16.90
CA PRO A 106 32.01 21.49 -17.94
C PRO A 106 31.44 22.31 -19.11
N SER A 107 32.32 22.85 -19.95
CA SER A 107 31.89 23.53 -21.18
C SER A 107 31.11 22.58 -22.09
N GLY A 108 29.98 23.04 -22.62
CA GLY A 108 29.07 22.24 -23.44
C GLY A 108 28.06 21.38 -22.67
N TYR A 109 28.12 21.36 -21.33
CA TYR A 109 27.15 20.63 -20.51
C TYR A 109 25.72 21.14 -20.76
N PRO A 110 24.69 20.26 -20.75
CA PRO A 110 23.33 20.68 -21.04
C PRO A 110 22.81 21.77 -20.10
N THR A 111 22.05 22.70 -20.67
CA THR A 111 21.32 23.75 -19.94
C THR A 111 20.05 23.21 -19.28
N ASP A 112 19.48 23.95 -18.32
CA ASP A 112 18.22 23.57 -17.68
C ASP A 112 17.05 23.41 -18.66
N ALA A 113 17.03 24.21 -19.73
CA ALA A 113 16.05 24.09 -20.80
C ALA A 113 16.22 22.77 -21.58
N GLN A 114 17.46 22.37 -21.87
CA GLN A 114 17.76 21.09 -22.52
C GLN A 114 17.42 19.90 -21.61
N PHE A 115 17.70 19.99 -20.30
CA PHE A 115 17.30 18.95 -19.34
C PHE A 115 15.78 18.80 -19.28
N THR A 116 15.03 19.92 -19.24
CA THR A 116 13.56 19.90 -19.22
C THR A 116 12.99 19.28 -20.50
N ALA A 117 13.56 19.62 -21.66
CA ALA A 117 13.16 19.04 -22.94
C ALA A 117 13.46 17.53 -23.01
N ALA A 118 14.63 17.10 -22.54
CA ALA A 118 15.01 15.69 -22.50
C ALA A 118 14.14 14.87 -21.53
N GLU A 119 13.84 15.42 -20.35
CA GLU A 119 12.91 14.80 -19.39
C GLU A 119 11.52 14.58 -20.02
N SER A 120 11.01 15.62 -20.70
CA SER A 120 9.71 15.56 -21.39
C SER A 120 9.71 14.55 -22.53
N ALA A 121 10.81 14.46 -23.30
CA ALA A 121 10.96 13.48 -24.37
C ALA A 121 10.96 12.04 -23.82
N LEU A 122 11.67 11.78 -22.72
CA LEU A 122 11.69 10.45 -22.09
C LEU A 122 10.34 10.05 -21.50
N ALA A 123 9.55 11.00 -20.99
CA ALA A 123 8.24 10.67 -20.40
C ALA A 123 7.33 9.93 -21.40
N SER A 124 7.42 10.25 -22.68
CA SER A 124 6.68 9.57 -23.76
C SER A 124 7.18 8.16 -24.09
N GLN A 125 8.37 7.79 -23.61
CA GLN A 125 9.06 6.51 -23.87
C GLN A 125 8.98 5.54 -22.68
N ALA A 126 8.31 5.94 -21.59
CA ALA A 126 8.25 5.21 -20.33
C ALA A 126 7.46 3.89 -20.38
N GLY A 127 6.78 3.60 -21.48
CA GLY A 127 6.00 2.38 -21.64
C GLY A 127 5.16 2.44 -22.91
N THR A 128 4.12 1.60 -22.95
CA THR A 128 3.16 1.58 -24.08
C THR A 128 2.13 2.71 -23.98
N ASP A 129 1.88 3.24 -22.77
CA ASP A 129 1.04 4.44 -22.55
C ASP A 129 1.93 5.69 -22.45
N THR A 130 1.83 6.58 -23.44
CA THR A 130 2.56 7.87 -23.46
C THR A 130 2.17 8.81 -22.31
N GLN A 131 1.03 8.56 -21.64
CA GLN A 131 0.55 9.34 -20.49
C GLN A 131 0.93 8.70 -19.14
N ALA A 132 1.63 7.57 -19.12
CA ALA A 132 1.91 6.83 -17.89
C ALA A 132 2.63 7.67 -16.83
N ILE A 133 3.66 8.44 -17.22
CA ILE A 133 4.37 9.34 -16.30
C ILE A 133 3.47 10.45 -15.76
N ALA A 134 2.60 11.01 -16.61
CA ALA A 134 1.65 12.04 -16.17
C ALA A 134 0.65 11.47 -15.16
N ARG A 135 0.16 10.23 -15.37
CA ARG A 135 -0.72 9.53 -14.41
C ARG A 135 0.00 9.22 -13.10
N ILE A 136 1.26 8.79 -13.16
CA ILE A 136 2.08 8.56 -11.96
C ILE A 136 2.24 9.87 -11.18
N ARG A 137 2.59 10.97 -11.84
CA ARG A 137 2.69 12.31 -11.21
C ARG A 137 1.36 12.73 -10.57
N ALA A 138 0.24 12.47 -11.25
CA ALA A 138 -1.08 12.75 -10.71
C ALA A 138 -1.40 11.91 -9.46
N ALA A 139 -0.99 10.63 -9.46
CA ALA A 139 -1.15 9.70 -8.34
C ALA A 139 -0.28 10.05 -7.11
N LEU A 140 0.90 10.63 -7.35
CA LEU A 140 1.85 11.03 -6.31
C LEU A 140 1.63 12.44 -5.75
N ARG A 141 0.61 13.17 -6.20
CA ARG A 141 0.27 14.46 -5.60
C ARG A 141 0.02 14.31 -4.11
N VAL A 142 0.56 15.26 -3.36
CA VAL A 142 0.31 15.39 -1.92
C VAL A 142 -0.34 16.72 -1.59
N LEU A 143 -1.26 16.73 -0.62
CA LEU A 143 -1.76 17.99 -0.06
C LEU A 143 -0.73 18.63 0.88
N PRO A 144 -0.72 19.98 1.00
CA PRO A 144 0.09 20.67 2.01
C PRO A 144 -0.30 20.25 3.43
N ASP A 145 0.68 20.16 4.33
CA ASP A 145 0.46 19.69 5.70
C ASP A 145 -0.57 20.55 6.45
N ALA A 146 -0.59 21.88 6.24
CA ALA A 146 -1.59 22.75 6.85
C ALA A 146 -3.03 22.38 6.47
N GLN A 147 -3.27 21.90 5.24
CA GLN A 147 -4.60 21.45 4.81
C GLN A 147 -4.95 20.09 5.43
N VAL A 148 -3.96 19.20 5.57
CA VAL A 148 -4.13 17.88 6.19
C VAL A 148 -4.41 18.04 7.69
N GLU A 149 -3.69 18.91 8.37
CA GLU A 149 -3.89 19.16 9.80
C GLU A 149 -5.24 19.82 10.10
N ALA A 150 -5.81 20.57 9.15
CA ALA A 150 -7.14 21.16 9.24
C ALA A 150 -8.30 20.16 9.06
N VAL A 151 -8.04 18.92 8.65
CA VAL A 151 -9.07 17.90 8.50
C VAL A 151 -9.69 17.56 9.84
N THR A 152 -11.02 17.54 9.88
CA THR A 152 -11.83 17.09 11.02
C THR A 152 -12.88 16.10 10.55
N VAL A 153 -13.43 15.29 11.47
CA VAL A 153 -14.53 14.37 11.13
C VAL A 153 -15.79 15.17 10.80
N GLY A 154 -16.34 14.95 9.61
CA GLY A 154 -17.52 15.65 9.07
C GLY A 154 -17.25 17.10 8.64
N GLY A 155 -15.98 17.50 8.50
CA GLY A 155 -15.60 18.87 8.16
C GLY A 155 -16.11 19.31 6.78
N ALA A 156 -16.87 20.40 6.70
CA ALA A 156 -17.36 20.93 5.43
C ALA A 156 -16.23 21.38 4.47
N SER A 157 -15.08 21.78 5.03
CA SER A 157 -13.88 22.15 4.28
C SER A 157 -12.98 20.96 3.92
N ASN A 158 -13.36 19.73 4.28
CA ASN A 158 -12.57 18.55 3.95
C ASN A 158 -12.38 18.42 2.42
N PRO A 159 -11.22 17.91 1.96
CA PRO A 159 -11.01 17.55 0.56
C PRO A 159 -12.03 16.53 0.04
N ASP A 160 -12.26 16.50 -1.28
CA ASP A 160 -13.29 15.65 -1.90
C ASP A 160 -13.11 14.16 -1.62
N ASN A 161 -11.87 13.67 -1.64
CA ASN A 161 -11.58 12.27 -1.36
C ASN A 161 -11.85 11.89 0.11
N VAL A 162 -11.64 12.82 1.05
CA VAL A 162 -12.03 12.65 2.46
C VAL A 162 -13.55 12.61 2.59
N LYS A 163 -14.26 13.58 2.00
CA LYS A 163 -15.74 13.61 2.00
C LYS A 163 -16.34 12.35 1.38
N ARG A 164 -15.70 11.80 0.36
CA ARG A 164 -16.07 10.51 -0.24
C ARG A 164 -15.89 9.36 0.75
N VAL A 165 -14.73 9.25 1.39
CA VAL A 165 -14.48 8.24 2.43
C VAL A 165 -15.53 8.35 3.54
N GLU A 166 -15.84 9.55 4.02
CA GLU A 166 -16.84 9.77 5.07
C GLU A 166 -18.24 9.29 4.66
N ARG A 167 -18.59 9.45 3.38
CA ARG A 167 -19.87 8.98 2.82
C ARG A 167 -19.94 7.46 2.70
N VAL A 168 -18.85 6.79 2.32
CA VAL A 168 -18.85 5.33 2.09
C VAL A 168 -18.40 4.50 3.29
N LEU A 169 -17.71 5.13 4.24
CA LEU A 169 -17.19 4.55 5.48
C LEU A 169 -17.19 5.64 6.57
N GLY A 170 -18.34 5.86 7.20
CA GLY A 170 -18.43 6.75 8.36
C GLY A 170 -17.69 6.19 9.59
N GLN A 171 -17.41 7.07 10.56
CA GLN A 171 -16.63 6.71 11.77
C GLN A 171 -17.18 5.48 12.49
N ALA A 172 -18.49 5.42 12.77
CA ALA A 172 -19.09 4.28 13.47
C ALA A 172 -18.85 2.94 12.76
N LYS A 173 -18.87 2.92 11.42
CA LYS A 173 -18.57 1.72 10.63
C LYS A 173 -17.08 1.36 10.71
N PHE A 174 -16.18 2.34 10.63
CA PHE A 174 -14.74 2.13 10.84
C PHE A 174 -14.46 1.51 12.21
N GLU A 175 -15.03 2.07 13.27
CA GLU A 175 -14.91 1.56 14.64
C GLU A 175 -15.42 0.11 14.77
N ALA A 176 -16.55 -0.21 14.14
CA ALA A 176 -17.13 -1.55 14.14
C ALA A 176 -16.34 -2.58 13.30
N LEU A 177 -15.59 -2.13 12.29
CA LEU A 177 -14.71 -2.94 11.46
C LEU A 177 -13.36 -3.21 12.13
N PHE A 178 -12.89 -2.29 12.98
CA PHE A 178 -11.59 -2.37 13.65
C PHE A 178 -11.70 -2.22 15.17
N PRO A 179 -12.45 -3.11 15.85
CA PRO A 179 -12.71 -2.99 17.28
C PRO A 179 -11.44 -3.20 18.13
N VAL A 180 -10.50 -4.04 17.69
CA VAL A 180 -9.27 -4.37 18.47
C VAL A 180 -8.02 -3.63 18.00
N ARG A 181 -8.15 -2.66 17.08
CA ARG A 181 -6.99 -1.92 16.58
C ARG A 181 -6.22 -1.25 17.73
N HIS A 182 -4.94 -1.00 17.51
CA HIS A 182 -4.17 -0.13 18.40
C HIS A 182 -4.83 1.26 18.45
N ILE A 183 -4.92 1.86 19.64
CA ILE A 183 -5.59 3.16 19.88
C ILE A 183 -5.08 4.33 19.02
N ASN A 184 -3.88 4.24 18.44
CA ASN A 184 -3.30 5.28 17.57
C ASN A 184 -3.84 5.24 16.14
N TYR A 185 -4.47 4.13 15.74
CA TYR A 185 -5.20 4.04 14.48
C TYR A 185 -6.59 4.67 14.61
N THR A 186 -6.65 5.98 14.79
CA THR A 186 -7.93 6.69 14.89
C THR A 186 -8.56 6.90 13.52
N TYR A 187 -9.89 7.04 13.47
CA TYR A 187 -10.57 7.41 12.24
C TYR A 187 -10.09 8.77 11.70
N LEU A 188 -9.79 9.72 12.59
CA LEU A 188 -9.21 11.01 12.18
C LEU A 188 -7.83 10.85 11.52
N ASN A 189 -6.95 10.00 12.07
CA ASN A 189 -5.66 9.71 11.46
C ASN A 189 -5.82 9.04 10.09
N PHE A 190 -6.82 8.17 9.94
CA PHE A 190 -7.17 7.60 8.65
C PHE A 190 -7.61 8.67 7.63
N LEU A 191 -8.52 9.58 8.01
CA LEU A 191 -8.96 10.68 7.16
C LEU A 191 -7.80 11.62 6.78
N LYS A 192 -6.88 11.91 7.70
CA LYS A 192 -5.67 12.71 7.41
C LYS A 192 -4.74 12.00 6.42
N GLY A 193 -4.55 10.69 6.56
CA GLY A 193 -3.82 9.89 5.58
C GLY A 193 -4.46 9.92 4.19
N VAL A 194 -5.79 9.80 4.11
CA VAL A 194 -6.55 9.96 2.86
C VAL A 194 -6.37 11.35 2.29
N ALA A 195 -6.56 12.40 3.09
CA ALA A 195 -6.40 13.79 2.67
C ALA A 195 -5.04 14.05 2.04
N LYS A 196 -3.96 13.54 2.66
CA LYS A 196 -2.60 13.76 2.17
C LYS A 196 -2.41 13.25 0.74
N PHE A 197 -3.10 12.18 0.33
CA PHE A 197 -2.97 11.57 -0.99
C PHE A 197 -4.30 11.60 -1.76
N PRO A 198 -4.64 12.71 -2.45
CA PRO A 198 -5.89 12.87 -3.19
C PRO A 198 -6.23 11.73 -4.15
N ALA A 199 -5.21 11.10 -4.73
CA ALA A 199 -5.36 9.97 -5.65
C ALA A 199 -6.01 8.73 -5.02
N TYR A 200 -5.94 8.59 -3.69
CA TYR A 200 -6.64 7.54 -2.97
C TYR A 200 -8.10 7.97 -2.75
N CYS A 201 -9.03 7.21 -3.34
CA CYS A 201 -10.44 7.58 -3.45
C CYS A 201 -10.64 8.93 -4.17
N ASP A 202 -10.00 9.15 -5.33
CA ASP A 202 -10.09 10.39 -6.11
C ASP A 202 -11.43 10.54 -6.88
N ASN A 203 -11.61 11.71 -7.51
CA ASN A 203 -12.63 11.97 -8.53
C ASN A 203 -12.22 11.37 -9.88
N TYR A 204 -13.22 10.99 -10.68
CA TYR A 204 -13.02 10.50 -12.04
C TYR A 204 -13.90 11.28 -13.01
N THR A 205 -13.30 11.79 -14.10
CA THR A 205 -14.00 12.57 -15.14
C THR A 205 -14.37 11.73 -16.36
N ASP A 206 -14.02 10.44 -16.36
CA ASP A 206 -14.18 9.50 -17.47
C ASP A 206 -15.41 8.58 -17.31
N GLY A 207 -16.33 8.94 -16.41
CA GLY A 207 -17.58 8.20 -16.17
C GLY A 207 -17.47 7.03 -15.19
N ARG A 208 -16.28 6.76 -14.62
CA ARG A 208 -16.12 5.78 -13.55
C ARG A 208 -16.84 6.21 -12.27
N ASP A 209 -17.46 5.25 -11.58
CA ASP A 209 -18.10 5.47 -10.28
C ASP A 209 -17.03 5.56 -9.18
N ALA A 210 -16.71 6.80 -8.79
CA ALA A 210 -15.73 7.10 -7.77
C ALA A 210 -16.06 6.49 -6.39
N ASP A 211 -17.34 6.39 -6.04
CA ASP A 211 -17.75 5.88 -4.73
C ASP A 211 -17.65 4.35 -4.70
N ALA A 212 -18.03 3.67 -5.78
CA ALA A 212 -17.82 2.24 -5.92
C ALA A 212 -16.33 1.87 -5.91
N ILE A 213 -15.51 2.63 -6.63
CA ILE A 213 -14.05 2.43 -6.63
C ILE A 213 -13.49 2.68 -5.24
N CYS A 214 -13.92 3.73 -4.54
CA CYS A 214 -13.45 3.99 -3.18
C CYS A 214 -13.83 2.85 -2.22
N ARG A 215 -15.06 2.32 -2.27
CA ARG A 215 -15.45 1.14 -1.47
C ARG A 215 -14.54 -0.05 -1.77
N LYS A 216 -14.22 -0.30 -3.03
CA LYS A 216 -13.31 -1.38 -3.43
C LYS A 216 -11.87 -1.15 -2.94
N LEU A 217 -11.34 0.07 -3.07
CA LEU A 217 -10.02 0.46 -2.54
C LEU A 217 -9.93 0.23 -1.03
N LEU A 218 -10.96 0.65 -0.29
CA LEU A 218 -11.04 0.44 1.16
C LEU A 218 -11.06 -1.04 1.50
N ALA A 219 -11.93 -1.83 0.85
CA ALA A 219 -12.00 -3.27 1.08
C ALA A 219 -10.67 -3.98 0.79
N THR A 220 -10.00 -3.62 -0.31
CA THR A 220 -8.68 -4.12 -0.67
C THR A 220 -7.63 -3.76 0.37
N SER A 221 -7.51 -2.47 0.74
CA SER A 221 -6.53 -2.01 1.73
C SER A 221 -6.74 -2.67 3.10
N PHE A 222 -7.98 -2.75 3.56
CA PHE A 222 -8.31 -3.33 4.86
C PHE A 222 -8.01 -4.83 4.92
N ALA A 223 -8.28 -5.56 3.85
CA ALA A 223 -7.92 -6.97 3.73
C ALA A 223 -6.40 -7.19 3.81
N HIS A 224 -5.62 -6.30 3.18
CA HIS A 224 -4.17 -6.34 3.35
C HIS A 224 -3.79 -6.02 4.80
N PHE A 225 -4.37 -5.00 5.44
CA PHE A 225 -4.07 -4.66 6.84
C PHE A 225 -4.32 -5.83 7.80
N THR A 226 -5.35 -6.66 7.58
CA THR A 226 -5.58 -7.88 8.37
C THR A 226 -4.36 -8.80 8.38
N GLN A 227 -3.74 -9.02 7.22
CA GLN A 227 -2.57 -9.90 7.13
C GLN A 227 -1.28 -9.23 7.61
N GLU A 228 -1.13 -7.91 7.40
CA GLU A 228 0.12 -7.19 7.72
C GLU A 228 0.23 -6.83 9.21
N THR A 229 -0.90 -6.47 9.82
CA THR A 229 -0.93 -5.89 11.18
C THR A 229 -1.99 -6.50 12.06
N GLY A 230 -2.74 -7.50 11.59
CA GLY A 230 -3.78 -8.11 12.39
C GLY A 230 -3.23 -9.02 13.49
N ALA A 231 -3.98 -9.15 14.59
CA ALA A 231 -3.62 -10.06 15.67
C ALA A 231 -3.59 -11.52 15.17
N ASN A 232 -4.48 -11.85 14.23
CA ASN A 232 -4.62 -13.18 13.62
C ASN A 232 -4.68 -14.30 14.68
N TRP A 233 -5.38 -14.02 15.78
CA TRP A 233 -5.53 -14.89 16.93
C TRP A 233 -6.97 -15.43 16.98
N PRO A 234 -7.21 -16.70 16.59
CA PRO A 234 -8.57 -17.25 16.46
C PRO A 234 -9.41 -17.23 17.74
N ALA A 235 -8.77 -17.27 18.92
CA ALA A 235 -9.44 -17.27 20.21
C ALA A 235 -9.48 -15.88 20.89
N LEU A 236 -9.10 -14.81 20.18
CA LEU A 236 -9.12 -13.45 20.73
C LEU A 236 -10.56 -13.02 21.01
N THR A 237 -10.87 -12.75 22.28
CA THR A 237 -12.15 -12.18 22.72
C THR A 237 -11.96 -10.70 23.11
N PRO A 238 -13.04 -9.89 23.21
CA PRO A 238 -12.91 -8.53 23.72
C PRO A 238 -12.37 -8.48 25.15
N ALA A 239 -12.71 -9.44 26.03
CA ALA A 239 -12.13 -9.50 27.38
C ALA A 239 -10.61 -9.61 27.34
N THR A 240 -10.08 -10.52 26.51
CA THR A 240 -8.63 -10.71 26.33
C THR A 240 -7.99 -9.49 25.68
N ALA A 241 -8.57 -8.94 24.61
CA ALA A 241 -8.02 -7.74 23.96
C ALA A 241 -7.89 -6.57 24.94
N ARG A 242 -8.86 -6.39 25.85
CA ARG A 242 -8.86 -5.30 26.83
C ARG A 242 -7.81 -5.44 27.94
N THR A 243 -7.16 -6.59 28.10
CA THR A 243 -6.02 -6.72 29.02
C THR A 243 -4.77 -6.04 28.49
N TYR A 244 -4.73 -5.69 27.20
CA TYR A 244 -3.67 -4.93 26.57
C TYR A 244 -4.06 -3.44 26.53
N PRO A 245 -3.36 -2.56 27.28
CA PRO A 245 -3.73 -1.14 27.39
C PRO A 245 -3.84 -0.42 26.03
N GLU A 246 -2.97 -0.76 25.09
CA GLU A 246 -2.91 -0.20 23.74
C GLU A 246 -4.08 -0.59 22.84
N HIS A 247 -4.91 -1.54 23.27
CA HIS A 247 -6.12 -2.00 22.57
C HIS A 247 -7.41 -1.68 23.32
N ASN A 248 -7.35 -1.40 24.62
CA ASN A 248 -8.53 -1.14 25.44
C ASN A 248 -9.22 0.18 25.04
N ASN A 249 -10.39 0.08 24.42
CA ASN A 249 -11.14 1.22 23.90
C ASN A 249 -12.66 1.06 24.11
N ALA A 250 -13.41 2.13 23.86
CA ALA A 250 -14.85 2.18 24.10
C ALA A 250 -15.66 1.17 23.27
N VAL A 251 -15.21 0.84 22.05
CA VAL A 251 -15.91 -0.14 21.19
C VAL A 251 -15.86 -1.51 21.84
N LEU A 252 -14.67 -1.98 22.24
CA LEU A 252 -14.51 -3.29 22.88
C LEU A 252 -15.30 -3.43 24.17
N ALA A 253 -15.43 -2.34 24.94
CA ALA A 253 -16.18 -2.35 26.18
C ALA A 253 -17.68 -2.66 25.99
N THR A 254 -18.23 -2.43 24.79
CA THR A 254 -19.66 -2.65 24.47
C THR A 254 -19.94 -3.99 23.80
N MET A 255 -18.92 -4.71 23.37
CA MET A 255 -19.07 -6.02 22.71
C MET A 255 -19.36 -7.13 23.72
N ASP A 256 -19.85 -8.29 23.24
CA ASP A 256 -19.86 -9.51 24.05
C ASP A 256 -18.42 -9.91 24.40
N GLN A 257 -18.11 -9.91 25.69
CA GLN A 257 -16.76 -10.04 26.19
C GLN A 257 -16.14 -11.43 25.97
N ASN A 258 -16.95 -12.46 25.73
CA ASN A 258 -16.47 -13.85 25.65
C ASN A 258 -16.62 -14.50 24.28
N THR A 259 -17.21 -13.78 23.31
CA THR A 259 -17.31 -14.25 21.93
C THR A 259 -16.04 -13.93 21.16
N ALA A 260 -15.49 -14.93 20.46
CA ALA A 260 -14.30 -14.77 19.63
C ALA A 260 -14.54 -13.73 18.52
N ILE A 261 -13.57 -12.84 18.33
CA ILE A 261 -13.63 -11.77 17.34
C ILE A 261 -13.23 -12.34 15.99
N PRO A 262 -14.03 -12.18 14.92
CA PRO A 262 -13.66 -12.66 13.59
C PRO A 262 -12.31 -12.11 13.12
N SER A 263 -11.47 -12.94 12.50
CA SER A 263 -10.10 -12.56 12.13
C SER A 263 -10.00 -11.29 11.27
N TYR A 264 -10.96 -11.04 10.36
CA TYR A 264 -10.93 -9.82 9.53
C TYR A 264 -11.08 -8.54 10.38
N LYS A 265 -11.80 -8.60 11.51
CA LYS A 265 -11.95 -7.50 12.48
C LYS A 265 -10.73 -7.33 13.39
N GLN A 266 -9.73 -8.21 13.26
CA GLN A 266 -8.51 -8.14 14.06
C GLN A 266 -7.38 -7.33 13.42
N ALA A 267 -7.61 -6.72 12.24
CA ALA A 267 -6.65 -5.85 11.57
C ALA A 267 -6.21 -4.66 12.43
N LEU A 268 -5.05 -4.07 12.10
CA LEU A 268 -4.51 -2.88 12.77
C LEU A 268 -4.18 -3.10 14.26
N TRP A 269 -3.91 -4.33 14.67
CA TRP A 269 -3.44 -4.65 16.01
C TRP A 269 -2.00 -4.15 16.20
N TYR A 270 -1.08 -4.57 15.35
CA TYR A 270 0.32 -4.15 15.47
C TYR A 270 0.53 -2.76 14.86
N LEU A 271 1.04 -1.84 15.69
CA LEU A 271 1.50 -0.52 15.23
C LEU A 271 2.97 -0.54 14.78
N ARG A 272 3.74 -1.43 15.40
CA ARG A 272 5.17 -1.67 15.18
C ARG A 272 5.37 -3.17 14.99
N GLU A 273 6.40 -3.53 14.25
CA GLU A 273 6.77 -4.92 14.02
C GLU A 273 6.94 -5.67 15.34
N ASN A 274 6.31 -6.84 15.44
CA ASN A 274 6.33 -7.62 16.67
C ASN A 274 7.78 -8.01 17.03
N GLY A 275 8.19 -7.72 18.26
CA GLY A 275 9.55 -7.95 18.73
C GLY A 275 10.53 -6.78 18.58
N TYR A 276 10.10 -5.65 17.98
CA TYR A 276 10.91 -4.45 17.83
C TYR A 276 10.44 -3.31 18.74
N ASN A 277 11.40 -2.52 19.24
CA ASN A 277 11.14 -1.36 20.09
C ASN A 277 11.79 -0.10 19.49
N GLU A 278 11.21 1.07 19.77
CA GLU A 278 11.85 2.33 19.40
C GLU A 278 13.17 2.52 20.15
N GLY A 279 14.18 3.06 19.47
CA GLY A 279 15.49 3.35 20.07
C GLY A 279 16.38 2.12 20.31
N SER A 280 15.86 0.89 20.18
CA SER A 280 16.75 -0.28 20.07
C SER A 280 17.40 -0.26 18.68
N ALA A 281 18.70 0.01 18.64
CA ALA A 281 19.47 -0.21 17.42
C ALA A 281 19.48 -1.72 17.13
N VAL A 282 18.75 -2.15 16.10
CA VAL A 282 18.71 -3.54 15.62
C VAL A 282 19.16 -3.53 14.17
N GLY A 283 20.01 -4.48 13.78
CA GLY A 283 20.68 -4.42 12.46
C GLY A 283 19.83 -4.93 11.28
N SER A 284 18.53 -5.15 11.46
CA SER A 284 17.74 -6.06 10.62
C SER A 284 17.05 -5.40 9.41
N TYR A 285 16.88 -4.07 9.37
CA TYR A 285 16.22 -3.35 8.27
C TYR A 285 16.97 -2.11 7.82
N GLN A 286 18.23 -2.28 7.40
CA GLN A 286 19.08 -1.15 7.09
C GLN A 286 20.02 -1.41 5.90
N ASP A 287 20.02 -0.51 4.93
CA ASP A 287 21.01 -0.40 3.84
C ASP A 287 21.77 0.93 4.00
N CYS A 288 22.77 0.93 4.88
CA CYS A 288 23.44 2.14 5.33
C CYS A 288 24.74 2.38 4.59
N PHE A 289 25.04 3.66 4.35
CA PHE A 289 26.27 4.04 3.70
C PHE A 289 27.46 3.78 4.63
N ARG A 290 28.43 2.99 4.15
CA ARG A 290 29.66 2.62 4.88
C ARG A 290 30.93 3.04 4.15
N GLY A 291 30.82 3.95 3.16
CA GLY A 291 31.93 4.40 2.32
C GLY A 291 31.86 3.87 0.89
N ALA A 292 32.99 3.89 0.19
CA ALA A 292 33.09 3.40 -1.19
C ALA A 292 32.61 1.94 -1.30
N GLY A 293 31.81 1.65 -2.34
CA GLY A 293 31.19 0.33 -2.55
C GLY A 293 29.83 0.13 -1.89
N SER A 294 29.33 1.10 -1.12
CA SER A 294 27.94 1.07 -0.63
C SER A 294 26.94 1.23 -1.78
N SER A 295 25.70 0.76 -1.58
CA SER A 295 24.65 0.88 -2.60
C SER A 295 24.34 2.35 -2.91
N ILE A 296 23.83 2.62 -4.11
CA ILE A 296 23.34 3.97 -4.46
C ILE A 296 22.18 4.40 -3.54
N PHE A 297 21.33 3.47 -3.10
CA PHE A 297 20.23 3.76 -2.20
C PHE A 297 20.72 4.27 -0.85
N SER A 298 21.79 3.70 -0.32
CA SER A 298 22.39 4.15 0.94
C SER A 298 22.97 5.57 0.87
N ILE A 299 23.31 6.06 -0.33
CA ILE A 299 23.76 7.44 -0.56
C ILE A 299 22.58 8.41 -0.47
N PHE A 300 21.45 8.09 -1.12
CA PHE A 300 20.29 8.98 -1.23
C PHE A 300 19.27 8.82 -0.10
N TYR A 301 19.29 7.67 0.58
CA TYR A 301 18.45 7.34 1.73
C TYR A 301 19.31 6.89 2.91
N PRO A 302 20.25 7.72 3.38
CA PRO A 302 21.24 7.31 4.37
C PRO A 302 20.60 7.06 5.74
N CYS A 303 21.08 6.04 6.43
CA CYS A 303 20.61 5.75 7.77
C CYS A 303 21.02 6.84 8.76
N ALA A 304 20.09 7.21 9.64
CA ALA A 304 20.38 8.00 10.83
C ALA A 304 21.06 7.19 11.94
N GLN A 305 21.67 7.92 12.88
CA GLN A 305 22.27 7.40 14.10
C GLN A 305 21.54 7.97 15.33
N ASN A 306 21.47 7.19 16.40
CA ASN A 306 21.00 7.65 17.70
C ASN A 306 22.06 8.52 18.41
N ALA A 307 21.76 8.99 19.62
CA ALA A 307 22.66 9.84 20.40
C ALA A 307 24.00 9.18 20.77
N SER A 308 24.10 7.84 20.76
CA SER A 308 25.35 7.10 20.98
C SER A 308 26.12 6.81 19.68
N GLY A 309 25.68 7.35 18.54
CA GLY A 309 26.31 7.14 17.24
C GLY A 309 26.01 5.78 16.61
N GLN A 310 25.09 5.00 17.17
CA GLN A 310 24.67 3.72 16.61
C GLN A 310 23.59 3.95 15.57
N THR A 311 23.72 3.28 14.43
CA THR A 311 22.71 3.33 13.37
C THR A 311 21.36 2.82 13.85
N ILE A 312 20.30 3.57 13.53
CA ILE A 312 18.94 3.19 13.91
C ILE A 312 18.33 2.19 12.93
N ASP A 313 17.34 1.44 13.41
CA ASP A 313 16.65 0.43 12.62
C ASP A 313 15.33 0.93 12.00
N TYR A 314 15.03 0.45 10.80
CA TYR A 314 13.83 0.81 10.04
C TYR A 314 12.86 -0.38 9.94
N PHE A 315 12.61 -1.04 11.07
CA PHE A 315 11.59 -2.09 11.19
C PHE A 315 10.18 -1.58 10.88
N GLY A 316 9.26 -2.52 10.68
CA GLY A 316 7.89 -2.27 10.25
C GLY A 316 7.11 -1.30 11.15
N ARG A 317 6.56 -0.24 10.55
CA ARG A 317 5.66 0.71 11.25
C ARG A 317 4.38 0.99 10.46
N GLY A 318 3.30 1.23 11.19
CA GLY A 318 2.00 1.60 10.63
C GLY A 318 1.27 0.44 9.94
N SER A 319 0.16 0.77 9.30
CA SER A 319 -0.88 -0.17 8.83
C SER A 319 -0.42 -1.14 7.73
N LYS A 320 0.68 -0.82 7.03
CA LYS A 320 1.30 -1.66 6.00
C LYS A 320 2.67 -2.22 6.40
N GLN A 321 3.14 -1.94 7.62
CA GLN A 321 4.48 -2.27 8.09
C GLN A 321 5.56 -1.72 7.14
N LEU A 322 5.63 -0.39 7.01
CA LEU A 322 6.69 0.25 6.22
C LEU A 322 8.04 -0.09 6.86
N SER A 323 8.94 -0.72 6.09
CA SER A 323 10.26 -1.15 6.55
C SER A 323 11.36 -0.72 5.58
N TRP A 324 12.61 -0.68 6.03
CA TRP A 324 13.82 -0.25 5.31
C TRP A 324 13.99 1.26 5.10
N ASN A 325 15.20 1.75 5.34
CA ASN A 325 15.58 3.16 5.16
C ASN A 325 15.21 3.70 3.77
N TYR A 326 15.40 2.95 2.69
CA TYR A 326 15.07 3.44 1.35
C TYR A 326 13.55 3.66 1.14
N ASN A 327 12.69 2.90 1.83
CA ASN A 327 11.25 3.14 1.79
C ASN A 327 10.85 4.33 2.68
N PHE A 328 11.44 4.46 3.88
CA PHE A 328 11.24 5.63 4.73
C PHE A 328 11.70 6.92 4.05
N GLY A 329 12.87 6.89 3.42
CA GLY A 329 13.43 8.01 2.67
C GLY A 329 12.57 8.40 1.46
N ALA A 330 12.12 7.42 0.66
CA ALA A 330 11.24 7.67 -0.48
C ALA A 330 9.86 8.21 -0.05
N PHE A 331 9.29 7.67 1.02
CA PHE A 331 8.05 8.18 1.62
C PHE A 331 8.24 9.61 2.15
N SER A 332 9.33 9.86 2.87
CA SER A 332 9.68 11.19 3.37
C SER A 332 9.86 12.21 2.24
N LYS A 333 10.58 11.85 1.17
CA LYS A 333 10.73 12.69 -0.04
C LYS A 333 9.38 12.99 -0.68
N SER A 334 8.48 12.01 -0.77
CA SER A 334 7.15 12.22 -1.35
C SER A 334 6.30 13.20 -0.53
N MET A 335 6.48 13.20 0.79
CA MET A 335 5.65 13.95 1.73
C MET A 335 6.15 15.36 1.99
N TYR A 336 7.48 15.49 2.10
CA TYR A 336 8.18 16.68 2.59
C TYR A 336 9.23 17.20 1.60
N GLY A 337 9.51 16.48 0.51
CA GLY A 337 10.65 16.77 -0.38
C GLY A 337 12.03 16.62 0.28
N ASP A 338 12.07 16.12 1.52
CA ASP A 338 13.29 15.85 2.28
C ASP A 338 13.23 14.41 2.80
N VAL A 339 14.28 13.63 2.51
CA VAL A 339 14.41 12.24 2.95
C VAL A 339 14.61 12.14 4.47
N ASN A 340 15.19 13.17 5.10
CA ASN A 340 15.68 13.09 6.48
C ASN A 340 14.57 13.21 7.52
N VAL A 341 13.42 13.81 7.19
CA VAL A 341 12.32 14.01 8.14
C VAL A 341 11.87 12.70 8.78
N LEU A 342 11.76 11.62 7.99
CA LEU A 342 11.43 10.28 8.51
C LEU A 342 12.63 9.35 8.64
N LEU A 343 13.77 9.63 7.98
CA LEU A 343 14.99 8.86 8.25
C LEU A 343 15.53 9.15 9.66
N ASP A 344 15.46 10.40 10.13
CA ASP A 344 15.93 10.78 11.46
C ASP A 344 14.93 10.45 12.57
N ASN A 345 13.64 10.37 12.23
CA ASN A 345 12.58 10.12 13.20
C ASN A 345 11.55 9.09 12.68
N PRO A 346 11.96 7.84 12.41
CA PRO A 346 11.07 6.84 11.79
C PRO A 346 9.85 6.50 12.66
N GLY A 347 9.95 6.64 13.99
CA GLY A 347 8.82 6.45 14.92
C GLY A 347 7.58 7.32 14.61
N ARG A 348 7.76 8.48 13.94
CA ARG A 348 6.64 9.32 13.50
C ARG A 348 5.64 8.57 12.61
N VAL A 349 6.10 7.57 11.85
CA VAL A 349 5.23 6.73 11.02
C VAL A 349 4.23 5.94 11.85
N ALA A 350 4.59 5.53 13.07
CA ALA A 350 3.68 4.84 13.98
C ALA A 350 2.81 5.84 14.78
N ASP A 351 3.39 6.93 15.27
CA ASP A 351 2.79 7.74 16.33
C ASP A 351 1.88 8.88 15.82
N THR A 352 1.81 9.08 14.50
CA THR A 352 1.00 10.15 13.89
C THR A 352 0.06 9.59 12.81
N TRP A 353 -0.69 10.47 12.12
CA TRP A 353 -1.53 10.07 10.98
C TRP A 353 -0.75 9.44 9.82
N LEU A 354 0.59 9.52 9.86
CA LEU A 354 1.47 8.77 8.96
C LEU A 354 1.27 7.25 9.04
N ASN A 355 0.65 6.73 10.12
CA ASN A 355 0.39 5.30 10.29
C ASN A 355 -0.59 4.72 9.26
N PHE A 356 -1.45 5.56 8.69
CA PHE A 356 -2.25 5.24 7.51
C PHE A 356 -1.65 5.82 6.23
N ALA A 357 -1.05 7.01 6.31
CA ALA A 357 -0.51 7.66 5.12
C ALA A 357 0.61 6.84 4.45
N SER A 358 1.44 6.12 5.21
CA SER A 358 2.48 5.25 4.65
C SER A 358 1.91 4.10 3.81
N ALA A 359 0.79 3.52 4.23
CA ALA A 359 0.09 2.47 3.48
C ALA A 359 -0.61 3.02 2.23
N ILE A 360 -1.21 4.21 2.35
CA ILE A 360 -1.85 4.89 1.22
C ILE A 360 -0.79 5.31 0.19
N TRP A 361 0.35 5.85 0.65
CA TRP A 361 1.52 6.11 -0.18
C TRP A 361 1.93 4.85 -0.94
N PHE A 362 2.12 3.72 -0.25
CA PHE A 362 2.45 2.45 -0.91
C PHE A 362 1.42 2.03 -1.96
N ALA A 363 0.13 2.33 -1.73
CA ALA A 363 -0.94 2.02 -2.68
C ALA A 363 -0.88 2.87 -3.97
N VAL A 364 -0.42 4.12 -3.88
CA VAL A 364 -0.34 5.06 -5.03
C VAL A 364 1.06 5.13 -5.65
N TYR A 365 2.09 4.66 -4.95
CA TYR A 365 3.48 4.76 -5.37
C TYR A 365 3.88 3.60 -6.30
N PRO A 366 4.40 3.88 -7.51
CA PRO A 366 4.85 2.83 -8.42
C PRO A 366 6.17 2.21 -7.97
N GLN A 367 6.34 0.91 -8.20
CA GLN A 367 7.59 0.19 -7.99
C GLN A 367 7.88 -0.66 -9.21
N SER A 368 8.31 -0.02 -10.31
CA SER A 368 8.58 -0.67 -11.60
C SER A 368 9.28 -2.03 -11.41
N PRO A 369 8.80 -3.10 -12.08
CA PRO A 369 7.71 -3.12 -13.07
C PRO A 369 6.29 -3.10 -12.49
N LYS A 370 6.11 -3.08 -11.16
CA LYS A 370 4.80 -3.06 -10.51
C LYS A 370 4.16 -1.66 -10.61
N PRO A 371 2.91 -1.56 -11.08
CA PRO A 371 2.19 -0.28 -11.11
C PRO A 371 1.74 0.12 -9.70
N PRO A 372 1.23 1.36 -9.54
CA PRO A 372 0.43 1.70 -8.36
C PRO A 372 -0.67 0.67 -8.15
N MET A 373 -0.85 0.19 -6.91
CA MET A 373 -1.91 -0.76 -6.57
C MET A 373 -3.30 -0.21 -6.90
N THR A 374 -3.48 1.11 -6.75
CA THR A 374 -4.73 1.79 -7.12
C THR A 374 -5.13 1.58 -8.57
N TRP A 375 -4.19 1.42 -9.50
CA TRP A 375 -4.48 1.21 -10.93
C TRP A 375 -5.10 -0.16 -11.23
N VAL A 376 -4.83 -1.16 -10.38
CA VAL A 376 -5.48 -2.47 -10.44
C VAL A 376 -6.93 -2.33 -10.00
N VAL A 377 -7.17 -1.57 -8.93
CA VAL A 377 -8.49 -1.48 -8.28
C VAL A 377 -9.45 -0.57 -9.05
N ASP A 378 -8.96 0.55 -9.58
CA ASP A 378 -9.77 1.55 -10.28
C ASP A 378 -9.96 1.26 -11.78
N GLY A 379 -9.34 0.18 -12.27
CA GLY A 379 -9.43 -0.28 -13.65
C GLY A 379 -8.58 0.50 -14.64
N THR A 380 -7.65 1.35 -14.18
CA THR A 380 -6.68 2.06 -15.04
C THR A 380 -5.77 1.07 -15.78
N TRP A 381 -5.33 -0.01 -15.11
CA TRP A 381 -4.59 -1.07 -15.79
C TRP A 381 -5.54 -1.93 -16.64
N LYS A 382 -5.26 -1.96 -17.94
CA LYS A 382 -5.87 -2.88 -18.91
C LYS A 382 -4.81 -3.89 -19.35
N PRO A 383 -4.92 -5.18 -18.97
CA PRO A 383 -3.93 -6.19 -19.34
C PRO A 383 -3.71 -6.28 -20.85
N ASN A 384 -2.45 -6.41 -21.28
CA ASN A 384 -2.10 -6.72 -22.66
C ASN A 384 -1.68 -8.20 -22.82
N ALA A 385 -1.18 -8.58 -24.00
CA ALA A 385 -0.76 -9.95 -24.26
C ALA A 385 0.37 -10.45 -23.33
N VAL A 386 1.26 -9.55 -22.88
CA VAL A 386 2.34 -9.88 -21.92
C VAL A 386 1.74 -10.18 -20.55
N ASP A 387 0.79 -9.36 -20.08
CA ASP A 387 0.08 -9.60 -18.83
C ASP A 387 -0.64 -10.95 -18.86
N VAL A 388 -1.42 -11.21 -19.92
CA VAL A 388 -2.18 -12.46 -20.09
C VAL A 388 -1.26 -13.68 -20.13
N ALA A 389 -0.13 -13.62 -20.85
CA ALA A 389 0.86 -14.72 -20.89
C ALA A 389 1.52 -14.99 -19.52
N ASN A 390 1.52 -14.00 -18.63
CA ASN A 390 1.98 -14.11 -17.25
C ASN A 390 0.86 -14.45 -16.25
N ASN A 391 -0.31 -14.84 -16.74
CA ASN A 391 -1.52 -15.09 -15.95
C ASN A 391 -1.92 -13.89 -15.08
N MET A 392 -1.55 -12.68 -15.48
CA MET A 392 -1.95 -11.46 -14.80
C MET A 392 -3.33 -11.04 -15.28
N SER A 393 -4.23 -10.78 -14.33
CA SER A 393 -5.58 -10.27 -14.60
C SER A 393 -6.03 -9.27 -13.52
N PRO A 394 -6.98 -8.38 -13.82
CA PRO A 394 -7.51 -7.45 -12.82
C PRO A 394 -8.25 -8.20 -11.72
N GLY A 395 -8.01 -7.81 -10.48
CA GLY A 395 -8.62 -8.44 -9.31
C GLY A 395 -7.73 -8.31 -8.07
N PHE A 396 -8.26 -8.72 -6.93
CA PHE A 396 -7.55 -8.69 -5.65
C PHE A 396 -6.22 -9.47 -5.68
N GLY A 397 -6.12 -10.55 -6.47
CA GLY A 397 -4.87 -11.32 -6.61
C GLY A 397 -3.70 -10.48 -7.13
N ALA A 398 -3.95 -9.55 -8.06
CA ALA A 398 -2.91 -8.68 -8.57
C ALA A 398 -2.43 -7.67 -7.51
N THR A 399 -3.28 -7.26 -6.57
CA THR A 399 -2.86 -6.38 -5.46
C THR A 399 -2.02 -7.12 -4.43
N VAL A 400 -2.33 -8.40 -4.17
CA VAL A 400 -1.45 -9.30 -3.39
C VAL A 400 -0.08 -9.42 -4.06
N HIS A 401 -0.03 -9.61 -5.37
CA HIS A 401 1.23 -9.71 -6.11
C HIS A 401 2.06 -8.41 -6.03
N ILE A 402 1.43 -7.23 -6.10
CA ILE A 402 2.12 -5.95 -5.94
C ILE A 402 2.80 -5.87 -4.57
N ILE A 403 2.06 -6.21 -3.51
CA ILE A 403 2.54 -6.13 -2.11
C ILE A 403 3.67 -7.13 -1.84
N ASN A 404 3.49 -8.41 -2.16
CA ASN A 404 4.45 -9.44 -1.76
C ASN A 404 4.56 -10.64 -2.73
N GLY A 405 4.38 -10.38 -4.03
CA GLY A 405 4.32 -11.46 -5.03
C GLY A 405 5.57 -12.33 -5.14
N GLY A 406 6.76 -11.81 -4.84
CA GLY A 406 8.00 -12.58 -4.85
C GLY A 406 8.06 -13.68 -3.78
N ILE A 407 7.19 -13.63 -2.76
CA ILE A 407 7.11 -14.61 -1.68
C ILE A 407 5.78 -15.38 -1.75
N GLU A 408 4.68 -14.67 -2.05
CA GLU A 408 3.32 -15.19 -1.93
C GLU A 408 2.73 -15.77 -3.23
N CYS A 409 3.31 -15.46 -4.40
CA CYS A 409 2.70 -15.72 -5.71
C CYS A 409 3.66 -16.47 -6.67
N GLY A 410 3.16 -16.81 -7.87
CA GLY A 410 3.98 -17.29 -9.00
C GLY A 410 4.45 -18.75 -8.96
N GLY A 411 4.24 -19.47 -7.85
CA GLY A 411 4.63 -20.88 -7.71
C GLY A 411 3.74 -21.88 -8.45
N GLY A 412 2.56 -21.46 -8.93
CA GLY A 412 1.50 -22.35 -9.40
C GLY A 412 0.86 -23.15 -8.25
N GLY A 413 -0.24 -23.85 -8.55
CA GLY A 413 -0.91 -24.72 -7.56
C GLY A 413 -1.78 -23.97 -6.56
N ALA A 414 -1.78 -24.42 -5.30
CA ALA A 414 -2.60 -23.85 -4.24
C ALA A 414 -2.04 -22.52 -3.71
N GLU A 415 -2.93 -21.59 -3.34
CA GLU A 415 -2.54 -20.34 -2.69
C GLU A 415 -1.84 -20.57 -1.35
N LYS A 416 -0.91 -19.67 -1.02
CA LYS A 416 -0.26 -19.68 0.28
C LYS A 416 -1.26 -19.31 1.40
N PRO A 417 -1.06 -19.79 2.64
CA PRO A 417 -1.95 -19.47 3.76
C PRO A 417 -2.16 -17.96 3.97
N GLN A 418 -1.11 -17.15 3.79
CA GLN A 418 -1.17 -15.70 3.89
C GLN A 418 -2.13 -15.10 2.85
N VAL A 419 -2.11 -15.62 1.62
CA VAL A 419 -3.00 -15.17 0.54
C VAL A 419 -4.45 -15.58 0.84
N GLN A 420 -4.65 -16.80 1.35
CA GLN A 420 -5.98 -17.26 1.78
C GLN A 420 -6.57 -16.37 2.87
N ASN A 421 -5.77 -15.94 3.86
CA ASN A 421 -6.19 -14.99 4.88
C ASN A 421 -6.61 -13.64 4.28
N ARG A 422 -5.81 -13.11 3.34
CA ARG A 422 -6.13 -11.86 2.64
C ARG A 422 -7.44 -12.00 1.84
N ILE A 423 -7.65 -13.10 1.13
CA ILE A 423 -8.87 -13.37 0.37
C ILE A 423 -10.09 -13.44 1.29
N ALA A 424 -9.97 -14.16 2.42
CA ALA A 424 -11.05 -14.26 3.40
C ALA A 424 -11.42 -12.89 3.97
N ALA A 425 -10.42 -12.08 4.34
CA ALA A 425 -10.64 -10.71 4.81
C ALA A 425 -11.27 -9.82 3.71
N TYR A 426 -10.80 -9.92 2.47
CA TYR A 426 -11.35 -9.15 1.33
C TYR A 426 -12.82 -9.43 1.11
N LYS A 427 -13.25 -10.70 1.14
CA LYS A 427 -14.66 -11.07 0.99
C LYS A 427 -15.53 -10.46 2.09
N GLU A 428 -15.05 -10.48 3.33
CA GLU A 428 -15.75 -9.89 4.47
C GLU A 428 -15.84 -8.36 4.36
N PHE A 429 -14.73 -7.66 4.08
CA PHE A 429 -14.76 -6.21 3.89
C PHE A 429 -15.57 -5.80 2.66
N ALA A 430 -15.51 -6.56 1.58
CA ALA A 430 -16.33 -6.32 0.40
C ALA A 430 -17.82 -6.41 0.73
N ARG A 431 -18.24 -7.43 1.51
CA ARG A 431 -19.62 -7.51 2.02
C ARG A 431 -19.97 -6.31 2.89
N GLU A 432 -19.12 -5.98 3.87
CA GLU A 432 -19.39 -4.90 4.82
C GLU A 432 -19.45 -3.51 4.17
N LEU A 433 -18.77 -3.33 3.03
CA LEU A 433 -18.68 -2.10 2.26
C LEU A 433 -19.47 -2.15 0.95
N ASN A 434 -20.38 -3.12 0.76
CA ASN A 434 -21.20 -3.23 -0.44
C ASN A 434 -20.39 -3.17 -1.76
N VAL A 435 -19.26 -3.88 -1.80
CA VAL A 435 -18.42 -4.06 -2.98
C VAL A 435 -18.84 -5.36 -3.67
N PRO A 436 -19.28 -5.31 -4.94
CA PRO A 436 -19.51 -6.52 -5.72
C PRO A 436 -18.20 -7.29 -5.91
N VAL A 437 -18.25 -8.60 -5.67
CA VAL A 437 -17.15 -9.53 -5.98
C VAL A 437 -17.68 -10.53 -7.02
N PRO A 438 -17.49 -10.24 -8.32
CA PRO A 438 -17.89 -11.14 -9.40
C PRO A 438 -17.24 -12.53 -9.25
N ALA A 439 -17.94 -13.57 -9.71
CA ALA A 439 -17.44 -14.95 -9.63
C ALA A 439 -16.14 -15.17 -10.42
N ASP A 440 -15.91 -14.34 -11.44
CA ASP A 440 -14.74 -14.34 -12.30
C ASP A 440 -13.63 -13.38 -11.84
N GLU A 441 -13.80 -12.66 -10.73
CA GLU A 441 -12.73 -11.83 -10.17
C GLU A 441 -11.57 -12.72 -9.68
N ALA A 442 -10.36 -12.47 -10.18
CA ALA A 442 -9.16 -13.16 -9.74
C ALA A 442 -8.78 -12.71 -8.32
N LEU A 443 -9.19 -13.48 -7.31
CA LEU A 443 -8.90 -13.19 -5.90
C LEU A 443 -7.52 -13.66 -5.43
N GLY A 444 -7.01 -14.73 -6.02
CA GLY A 444 -5.71 -15.34 -5.69
C GLY A 444 -4.60 -14.98 -6.67
N CYS A 445 -3.36 -15.30 -6.32
CA CYS A 445 -2.18 -14.98 -7.13
C CYS A 445 -1.24 -16.16 -7.35
N ALA A 446 -1.60 -17.39 -6.97
CA ALA A 446 -0.71 -18.55 -7.04
C ALA A 446 -0.12 -18.76 -8.44
N ALA A 447 -0.92 -18.55 -9.48
CA ALA A 447 -0.50 -18.72 -10.87
C ALA A 447 0.05 -17.43 -11.53
N MET A 448 -0.06 -16.27 -10.87
CA MET A 448 0.37 -14.97 -11.40
C MET A 448 1.90 -14.88 -11.40
N LYS A 449 2.51 -14.75 -12.58
CA LYS A 449 3.97 -14.63 -12.76
C LYS A 449 4.48 -13.20 -12.63
N GLY A 450 3.58 -12.25 -12.39
CA GLY A 450 3.89 -10.85 -12.13
C GLY A 450 3.97 -9.96 -13.35
N PHE A 451 4.09 -8.66 -13.07
CA PHE A 451 4.33 -7.64 -14.07
C PHE A 451 5.77 -7.75 -14.59
N GLN A 452 5.91 -7.99 -15.89
CA GLN A 452 7.19 -8.13 -16.60
C GLN A 452 7.44 -6.93 -17.53
N PRO A 453 8.67 -6.71 -18.02
CA PRO A 453 8.91 -5.76 -19.09
C PRO A 453 7.94 -5.96 -20.27
N GLY A 454 7.27 -4.89 -20.69
CA GLY A 454 6.24 -4.94 -21.73
C GLY A 454 4.80 -5.14 -21.24
N SER A 455 4.58 -5.41 -19.95
CA SER A 455 3.24 -5.37 -19.34
C SER A 455 2.61 -4.00 -19.51
N ALA A 456 1.28 -3.92 -19.65
CA ALA A 456 0.61 -2.67 -19.99
C ALA A 456 0.80 -1.57 -18.94
N ALA A 457 0.89 -1.95 -17.67
CA ALA A 457 1.11 -1.02 -16.56
C ALA A 457 2.57 -1.00 -16.05
N ALA A 458 3.48 -1.78 -16.65
CA ALA A 458 4.91 -1.72 -16.31
C ALA A 458 5.53 -0.45 -16.92
N THR A 459 5.58 0.60 -16.13
CA THR A 459 6.13 1.90 -16.54
C THR A 459 7.59 2.01 -16.10
N LYS A 460 8.50 2.18 -17.06
CA LYS A 460 9.90 2.56 -16.82
C LYS A 460 9.94 4.01 -16.37
N ALA A 461 9.84 4.22 -15.06
CA ALA A 461 9.85 5.56 -14.48
C ALA A 461 11.25 5.97 -13.97
N TYR A 462 12.11 5.00 -13.66
CA TYR A 462 13.40 5.24 -13.05
C TYR A 462 14.47 5.62 -14.07
N LEU A 463 15.48 6.34 -13.59
CA LEU A 463 16.56 6.87 -14.41
C LEU A 463 17.92 6.36 -13.94
N ASP A 464 18.75 5.97 -14.90
CA ASP A 464 20.14 5.59 -14.68
C ASP A 464 21.05 6.19 -15.77
N LYS A 465 22.36 6.14 -15.57
CA LYS A 465 23.38 6.65 -16.50
C LYS A 465 23.19 6.04 -17.89
N ASN A 466 23.19 6.91 -18.89
CA ASN A 466 23.31 6.48 -20.28
C ASN A 466 24.81 6.36 -20.63
N TRP A 467 25.27 5.13 -20.86
CA TRP A 467 26.66 4.83 -21.23
C TRP A 467 26.98 5.08 -22.72
N GLY A 468 26.03 5.62 -23.49
CA GLY A 468 26.21 5.96 -24.89
C GLY A 468 27.33 6.97 -25.14
N TYR A 469 27.91 6.90 -26.34
CA TYR A 469 28.96 7.80 -26.79
C TYR A 469 28.36 9.01 -27.54
N ASN A 470 28.86 10.21 -27.25
CA ASN A 470 28.57 11.42 -28.02
C ASN A 470 29.88 12.15 -28.34
N GLY A 471 30.32 12.07 -29.60
CA GLY A 471 31.59 12.65 -30.05
C GLY A 471 31.65 14.18 -30.01
N ASN A 472 30.50 14.86 -29.84
CA ASN A 472 30.47 16.31 -29.66
C ASN A 472 30.80 16.73 -28.21
N ASN A 473 30.79 15.79 -27.27
CA ASN A 473 31.06 16.06 -25.86
C ASN A 473 32.52 15.72 -25.52
N PRO A 474 33.20 16.50 -24.67
CA PRO A 474 34.52 16.18 -24.14
C PRO A 474 34.57 14.77 -23.55
N GLY A 475 35.56 13.98 -23.99
CA GLY A 475 35.70 12.58 -23.55
C GLY A 475 34.64 11.63 -24.11
N GLY A 476 33.76 12.08 -25.01
CA GLY A 476 32.78 11.23 -25.67
C GLY A 476 31.58 10.84 -24.80
N VAL A 477 31.42 11.43 -23.62
CA VAL A 477 30.35 11.06 -22.67
C VAL A 477 28.97 11.54 -23.14
N SER A 478 27.91 10.82 -22.80
CA SER A 478 26.54 11.18 -23.23
C SER A 478 26.00 12.46 -22.60
N TRP A 479 26.37 12.75 -21.35
CA TRP A 479 25.66 13.69 -20.46
C TRP A 479 24.14 13.45 -20.43
N ALA A 480 23.75 12.18 -20.40
CA ALA A 480 22.35 11.79 -20.37
C ALA A 480 22.12 10.67 -19.35
N CYS A 481 20.93 10.66 -18.78
CA CYS A 481 20.35 9.48 -18.18
C CYS A 481 19.34 8.86 -19.15
N GLN A 482 18.99 7.60 -18.90
CA GLN A 482 18.03 6.82 -19.67
C GLN A 482 17.04 6.13 -18.74
N LEU A 483 15.90 5.73 -19.30
CA LEU A 483 14.88 4.99 -18.59
C LEU A 483 15.32 3.56 -18.31
N VAL A 484 15.12 3.11 -17.07
CA VAL A 484 15.39 1.74 -16.63
C VAL A 484 14.16 1.12 -15.98
N ASP A 485 14.14 -0.22 -15.93
CA ASP A 485 13.03 -1.02 -15.38
C ASP A 485 13.27 -1.49 -13.94
N TYR A 486 14.44 -1.21 -13.36
CA TYR A 486 14.77 -1.39 -11.95
C TYR A 486 14.72 -0.07 -11.17
N GLN A 487 14.60 -0.17 -9.84
CA GLN A 487 14.51 1.00 -8.97
C GLN A 487 15.83 1.77 -8.93
N MET A 488 15.74 3.09 -8.96
CA MET A 488 16.83 4.05 -8.77
C MET A 488 16.34 5.23 -7.90
N PRO A 489 17.23 6.01 -7.26
CA PRO A 489 16.82 7.18 -6.48
C PRO A 489 16.24 8.32 -7.32
N PHE A 490 16.40 8.27 -8.65
CA PHE A 490 15.89 9.23 -9.60
C PHE A 490 14.74 8.63 -10.41
N SER A 491 13.65 9.38 -10.55
CA SER A 491 12.48 8.93 -11.30
C SER A 491 11.80 10.09 -12.01
N LEU A 492 11.36 9.87 -13.25
CA LEU A 492 10.51 10.81 -13.99
C LEU A 492 9.19 11.12 -13.28
N ALA A 493 8.80 10.30 -12.29
CA ALA A 493 7.70 10.60 -11.39
C ALA A 493 7.90 11.92 -10.63
N ASN A 494 9.15 12.35 -10.42
CA ASN A 494 9.50 13.61 -9.79
C ASN A 494 10.07 14.57 -10.85
N PRO A 495 9.39 15.70 -11.14
CA PRO A 495 9.93 16.70 -12.05
C PRO A 495 11.33 17.18 -11.64
N GLY A 496 12.27 17.21 -12.59
CA GLY A 496 13.65 17.64 -12.36
C GLY A 496 14.60 16.53 -11.87
N ASP A 497 14.11 15.33 -11.56
CA ASP A 497 14.99 14.20 -11.23
C ASP A 497 15.83 13.77 -12.45
N TYR A 498 15.44 14.08 -13.69
CA TYR A 498 16.31 13.86 -14.86
C TYR A 498 17.63 14.61 -14.73
N LYS A 499 17.55 15.92 -14.46
CA LYS A 499 18.73 16.74 -14.23
C LYS A 499 19.54 16.23 -13.04
N GLN A 500 18.88 15.88 -11.93
CA GLN A 500 19.58 15.34 -10.75
C GLN A 500 20.32 14.03 -11.06
N CYS A 501 19.74 13.15 -11.87
CA CYS A 501 20.40 11.94 -12.35
C CYS A 501 21.66 12.27 -13.15
N VAL A 502 21.56 13.15 -14.16
CA VAL A 502 22.72 13.52 -14.99
C VAL A 502 23.79 14.24 -14.16
N ASP A 503 23.37 15.13 -13.27
CA ASP A 503 24.27 15.84 -12.36
C ASP A 503 25.05 14.84 -11.49
N TYR A 504 24.36 13.87 -10.88
CA TYR A 504 25.00 12.85 -10.07
C TYR A 504 25.96 11.98 -10.89
N MET A 505 25.51 11.47 -12.04
CA MET A 505 26.23 10.45 -12.82
C MET A 505 27.48 10.97 -13.57
N PHE A 506 27.60 12.28 -13.75
CA PHE A 506 28.67 12.89 -14.55
C PHE A 506 29.44 14.01 -13.85
N ARG A 507 28.88 14.62 -12.79
CA ARG A 507 29.56 15.66 -12.02
C ARG A 507 29.41 15.53 -10.50
N GLY A 508 28.80 14.43 -10.03
CA GLY A 508 28.55 14.16 -8.63
C GLY A 508 29.77 13.63 -7.90
N GLN A 509 29.99 14.14 -6.70
CA GLN A 509 30.94 13.64 -5.72
C GLN A 509 30.21 13.35 -4.42
N VAL A 510 30.46 12.18 -3.84
CA VAL A 510 29.96 11.84 -2.51
C VAL A 510 31.06 12.09 -1.51
N LYS A 511 30.81 13.01 -0.58
CA LYS A 511 31.67 13.27 0.57
C LYS A 511 31.17 12.51 1.78
N TYR A 512 32.05 11.84 2.48
CA TYR A 512 31.76 11.14 3.72
C TYR A 512 32.91 11.38 4.70
N ASN A 513 32.58 11.82 5.92
CA ASN A 513 33.57 12.28 6.92
C ASN A 513 34.57 13.30 6.36
N GLY A 514 34.08 14.25 5.55
CA GLY A 514 34.87 15.31 4.94
C GLY A 514 35.71 14.91 3.72
N GLN A 515 35.76 13.63 3.36
CA GLN A 515 36.55 13.13 2.22
C GLN A 515 35.66 12.74 1.04
N VAL A 516 36.11 13.01 -0.18
CA VAL A 516 35.45 12.49 -1.40
C VAL A 516 35.73 10.99 -1.48
N VAL A 517 34.68 10.17 -1.34
CA VAL A 517 34.76 8.70 -1.38
C VAL A 517 34.20 8.10 -2.67
N ILE A 518 33.38 8.86 -3.40
CA ILE A 518 32.91 8.54 -4.75
C ILE A 518 33.05 9.80 -5.59
N ASP A 519 33.62 9.65 -6.79
CA ASP A 519 33.87 10.75 -7.72
C ASP A 519 33.43 10.32 -9.12
N ASN A 520 32.19 10.64 -9.50
CA ASN A 520 31.60 10.21 -10.78
C ASN A 520 32.15 10.98 -12.00
N THR A 521 33.13 11.85 -11.78
CA THR A 521 33.82 12.61 -12.83
C THR A 521 35.01 11.86 -13.44
N LYS A 522 35.43 10.78 -12.78
CA LYS A 522 36.53 9.89 -13.17
C LYS A 522 35.94 8.55 -13.61
#